data_AF-A0A7R9ZEJ8-F1
#
_entry.id   AF-A0A7R9ZEJ8-F1
#
_cell.length_a   1.000
_cell.length_b   1.000
_cell.length_c   1.000
_cell.angle_alpha   90.00
_cell.angle_beta   90.00
_cell.angle_gamma   90.00
#
_symmetry.space_group_name_H-M   'P 1'
#
loop_
_entity.id
_entity.type
_entity.pdbx_description
1 polymer ?
#
loop_
_entity_poly.entity_id
_entity_poly.type
_entity_poly.pdbx_seq_one_letter_code
_entity_poly.pdbx_strand_id
1 'polypeptide(L)'
;MPRYLGLYGLEFDDPDVPDVVVVAMTNFFGGVYEIHRKFDLKGSTYKRVASEKERAKKSPVYKDLDWMKEGRRLRFPTREQMQAVRNQLHKDTKFLSHNGLIDYSLLVGIHEIDKSNLEKYQKREALRVISVRSGDETISYFGLVDVLTPYGSKKRAETIFMGNIVCCRDISCQRPPVYQKRFMQFCDEELLACDEKDEYEA
;
A
#
# COMPACT_ATOMS: atom_id res chain seq x y z
N MET A 1 -7.69 3.48 4.76
CA MET A 1 -7.13 3.27 6.13
C MET A 1 -7.41 1.86 6.66
N PRO A 2 -6.56 1.30 7.56
CA PRO A 2 -6.90 0.10 8.32
C PRO A 2 -8.16 0.28 9.14
N ARG A 3 -9.01 -0.75 9.20
CA ARG A 3 -10.17 -0.77 10.10
C ARG A 3 -9.80 -1.58 11.33
N TYR A 4 -9.56 -0.88 12.44
CA TYR A 4 -9.34 -1.49 13.74
C TYR A 4 -10.64 -2.04 14.31
N LEU A 5 -10.60 -3.30 14.76
CA LEU A 5 -11.73 -4.03 15.31
C LEU A 5 -11.63 -4.15 16.83
N GLY A 6 -10.41 -4.14 17.37
CA GLY A 6 -10.16 -4.17 18.80
C GLY A 6 -8.68 -4.00 19.15
N LEU A 7 -8.44 -3.58 20.38
CA LEU A 7 -7.13 -3.46 21.02
C LEU A 7 -7.19 -4.28 22.31
N TYR A 8 -6.28 -5.23 22.48
CA TYR A 8 -6.28 -6.18 23.58
C TYR A 8 -4.90 -6.21 24.24
N GLY A 9 -4.88 -6.26 25.57
CA GLY A 9 -3.70 -6.64 26.34
C GLY A 9 -3.82 -8.11 26.71
N LEU A 10 -2.77 -8.89 26.44
CA LEU A 10 -2.64 -10.27 26.88
C LEU A 10 -1.59 -10.29 27.99
N GLU A 11 -2.05 -10.62 29.19
CA GLU A 11 -1.22 -10.76 30.38
C GLU A 11 -0.91 -12.24 30.60
N PHE A 12 0.33 -12.56 30.94
CA PHE A 12 0.77 -13.93 31.14
C PHE A 12 1.25 -14.15 32.57
N ASP A 13 0.81 -15.25 33.20
CA ASP A 13 1.21 -15.60 34.56
C ASP A 13 2.68 -16.07 34.64
N ASP A 14 3.25 -16.51 33.51
CA ASP A 14 4.64 -16.92 33.41
C ASP A 14 5.55 -15.67 33.38
N PRO A 15 6.42 -15.44 34.38
CA PRO A 15 7.28 -14.27 34.45
C PRO A 15 8.33 -14.18 33.33
N ASP A 16 8.61 -15.30 32.64
CA ASP A 16 9.53 -15.31 31.50
C ASP A 16 8.82 -14.92 30.18
N VAL A 17 7.48 -14.80 30.19
CA VAL A 17 6.68 -14.39 29.02
C VAL A 17 6.21 -12.94 29.21
N PRO A 18 6.68 -11.99 28.38
CA PRO A 18 6.25 -10.61 28.49
C PRO A 18 4.80 -10.45 28.02
N ASP A 19 4.07 -9.54 28.67
CA ASP A 19 2.74 -9.12 28.23
C ASP A 19 2.76 -8.60 26.79
N VAL A 20 1.70 -8.89 26.04
CA VAL A 20 1.60 -8.57 24.61
C VAL A 20 0.38 -7.70 24.35
N VAL A 21 0.58 -6.60 23.62
CA VAL A 21 -0.51 -5.78 23.09
C VAL A 21 -0.82 -6.20 21.67
N VAL A 22 -2.07 -6.59 21.41
CA VAL A 22 -2.55 -7.06 20.11
C VAL A 22 -3.59 -6.10 19.55
N VAL A 23 -3.44 -5.75 18.28
CA VAL A 23 -4.42 -4.99 17.52
C VAL A 23 -5.07 -5.91 16.50
N ALA A 24 -6.39 -6.12 16.63
CA ALA A 24 -7.17 -6.82 15.63
C ALA A 24 -7.65 -5.82 14.57
N MET A 25 -7.42 -6.12 13.29
CA MET A 25 -7.81 -5.27 12.16
C MET A 25 -8.28 -6.09 10.97
N THR A 26 -8.97 -5.46 10.03
CA THR A 26 -9.38 -6.10 8.78
C THR A 26 -8.17 -6.44 7.89
N ASN A 27 -8.21 -7.61 7.24
CA ASN A 27 -7.22 -7.99 6.25
C ASN A 27 -7.58 -7.43 4.85
N PHE A 28 -6.69 -6.64 4.26
CA PHE A 28 -6.87 -6.11 2.90
C PHE A 28 -6.83 -7.21 1.82
N PHE A 29 -6.21 -8.35 2.11
CA PHE A 29 -6.19 -9.54 1.25
C PHE A 29 -7.22 -10.59 1.69
N GLY A 30 -8.17 -10.23 2.56
CA GLY A 30 -9.27 -11.10 2.96
C GLY A 30 -10.36 -11.25 1.89
N GLY A 31 -10.05 -10.94 0.63
CA GLY A 31 -10.96 -11.11 -0.49
C GLY A 31 -11.18 -12.58 -0.84
N VAL A 32 -12.10 -12.83 -1.76
CA VAL A 32 -12.50 -14.20 -2.16
C VAL A 32 -11.43 -14.88 -3.03
N TYR A 33 -10.57 -14.10 -3.69
CA TYR A 33 -9.56 -14.61 -4.63
C TYR A 33 -8.15 -14.67 -4.02
N GLU A 34 -7.39 -15.67 -4.43
CA GLU A 34 -6.01 -15.88 -3.98
C GLU A 34 -5.08 -14.77 -4.48
N ILE A 35 -4.21 -14.25 -3.63
CA ILE A 35 -3.26 -13.21 -4.04
C ILE A 35 -2.00 -13.84 -4.62
N HIS A 36 -1.77 -13.64 -5.93
CA HIS A 36 -0.61 -14.17 -6.64
C HIS A 36 0.62 -13.26 -6.50
N ARG A 37 0.42 -11.94 -6.37
CA ARG A 37 1.51 -10.95 -6.22
C ARG A 37 1.19 -9.94 -5.13
N LYS A 38 2.18 -9.58 -4.32
CA LYS A 38 2.05 -8.59 -3.24
C LYS A 38 3.12 -7.53 -3.35
N PHE A 39 2.73 -6.28 -3.10
CA PHE A 39 3.62 -5.12 -3.13
C PHE A 39 3.37 -4.23 -1.92
N ASP A 40 4.46 -3.80 -1.28
CA ASP A 40 4.47 -2.74 -0.27
C ASP A 40 5.04 -1.49 -0.93
N LEU A 41 4.24 -0.44 -1.10
CA LEU A 41 4.61 0.77 -1.87
C LEU A 41 4.60 2.00 -0.96
N LYS A 42 5.71 2.75 -0.90
CA LYS A 42 5.87 3.97 -0.06
C LYS A 42 6.05 5.24 -0.89
N GLY A 43 6.13 5.10 -2.21
CA GLY A 43 6.49 6.16 -3.14
C GLY A 43 7.91 6.66 -2.95
N SER A 44 8.85 5.77 -2.60
CA SER A 44 10.28 6.13 -2.46
C SER A 44 11.15 5.09 -3.14
N THR A 45 12.37 5.45 -3.51
CA THR A 45 13.25 4.56 -4.29
C THR A 45 14.43 3.98 -3.50
N TYR A 46 14.93 4.66 -2.46
CA TYR A 46 16.12 4.21 -1.75
C TYR A 46 15.88 2.91 -0.95
N LYS A 47 16.61 1.83 -1.31
CA LYS A 47 16.47 0.47 -0.72
C LYS A 47 15.06 -0.12 -0.85
N ARG A 48 14.28 0.34 -1.82
CA ARG A 48 12.89 -0.10 -2.06
C ARG A 48 12.80 -1.17 -3.14
N VAL A 49 13.60 -2.23 -2.97
CA VAL A 49 13.59 -3.46 -3.76
C VAL A 49 13.48 -4.67 -2.82
N ALA A 50 12.79 -5.72 -3.24
CA ALA A 50 12.75 -6.99 -2.52
C ALA A 50 14.15 -7.62 -2.46
N SER A 51 14.58 -8.00 -1.25
CA SER A 51 15.84 -8.72 -1.05
C SER A 51 15.75 -10.13 -1.62
N GLU A 52 16.89 -10.75 -1.89
CA GLU A 52 16.95 -12.14 -2.37
C GLU A 52 16.24 -13.10 -1.40
N LYS A 53 16.44 -12.90 -0.09
CA LYS A 53 15.73 -13.66 0.96
C LYS A 53 14.21 -13.49 0.89
N GLU A 54 13.72 -12.28 0.60
CA GLU A 54 12.28 -12.04 0.45
C GLU A 54 11.74 -12.74 -0.80
N ARG A 55 12.45 -12.64 -1.93
CA ARG A 55 12.08 -13.28 -3.20
C ARG A 55 12.03 -14.80 -3.14
N ALA A 56 12.85 -15.41 -2.29
CA ALA A 56 12.91 -16.85 -2.10
C ALA A 56 11.70 -17.41 -1.30
N LYS A 57 10.87 -16.55 -0.69
CA LYS A 57 9.67 -17.00 0.03
C LYS A 57 8.61 -17.52 -0.95
N LYS A 58 7.75 -18.43 -0.47
CA LYS A 58 6.58 -18.91 -1.22
C LYS A 58 5.65 -17.78 -1.70
N SER A 59 5.55 -16.71 -0.91
CA SER A 59 4.66 -15.59 -1.19
C SER A 59 5.40 -14.27 -0.89
N PRO A 60 6.29 -13.83 -1.80
CA PRO A 60 7.16 -12.69 -1.60
C PRO A 60 6.39 -11.37 -1.57
N VAL A 61 6.93 -10.36 -0.88
CA VAL A 61 6.44 -8.99 -0.92
C VAL A 61 7.44 -8.10 -1.64
N TYR A 62 7.04 -7.62 -2.81
CA TYR A 62 7.80 -6.71 -3.66
C TYR A 62 7.67 -5.25 -3.21
N LYS A 63 8.52 -4.38 -3.73
CA LYS A 63 8.57 -2.95 -3.35
C LYS A 63 8.51 -2.02 -4.56
N ASP A 64 8.68 -0.72 -4.34
CA ASP A 64 8.51 0.34 -5.33
C ASP A 64 9.35 0.13 -6.60
N LEU A 65 10.64 -0.23 -6.46
CA LEU A 65 11.52 -0.48 -7.62
C LEU A 65 11.09 -1.72 -8.42
N ASP A 66 10.55 -2.72 -7.74
CA ASP A 66 10.01 -3.92 -8.40
C ASP A 66 8.74 -3.58 -9.18
N TRP A 67 7.84 -2.81 -8.57
CA TRP A 67 6.61 -2.34 -9.19
C TRP A 67 6.89 -1.54 -10.48
N MET A 68 7.77 -0.55 -10.39
CA MET A 68 8.13 0.29 -11.55
C MET A 68 8.82 -0.53 -12.64
N LYS A 69 9.67 -1.49 -12.28
CA LYS A 69 10.33 -2.38 -13.25
C LYS A 69 9.32 -3.25 -14.02
N GLU A 70 8.23 -3.65 -13.38
CA GLU A 70 7.16 -4.42 -14.03
C GLU A 70 6.29 -3.57 -14.96
N GLY A 71 6.36 -2.24 -14.88
CA GLY A 71 5.54 -1.34 -15.71
C GLY A 71 4.03 -1.49 -15.47
N ARG A 72 3.63 -2.04 -14.32
CA ARG A 72 2.23 -2.29 -13.97
C ARG A 72 1.59 -1.03 -13.40
N ARG A 73 0.27 -0.92 -13.60
CA ARG A 73 -0.59 0.10 -12.99
C ARG A 73 -1.90 -0.53 -12.54
N LEU A 74 -2.50 0.04 -11.51
CA LEU A 74 -3.89 -0.17 -11.13
C LEU A 74 -4.77 0.55 -12.15
N ARG A 75 -5.29 -0.25 -13.08
CA ARG A 75 -6.15 0.22 -14.16
C ARG A 75 -7.60 0.25 -13.72
N PHE A 76 -8.19 1.44 -13.76
CA PHE A 76 -9.58 1.70 -13.41
C PHE A 76 -10.43 1.77 -14.68
N PRO A 77 -11.63 1.16 -14.68
CA PRO A 77 -12.53 1.20 -15.83
C PRO A 77 -13.00 2.62 -16.23
N THR A 78 -13.12 3.53 -15.27
CA THR A 78 -13.63 4.89 -15.49
C THR A 78 -12.79 5.91 -14.74
N ARG A 79 -12.73 7.13 -15.28
CA ARG A 79 -12.00 8.24 -14.66
C ARG A 79 -12.60 8.60 -13.30
N GLU A 80 -13.91 8.48 -13.14
CA GLU A 80 -14.63 8.76 -11.89
C GLU A 80 -14.20 7.79 -10.77
N GLN A 81 -14.10 6.48 -11.07
CA GLN A 81 -13.65 5.48 -10.10
C GLN A 81 -12.20 5.72 -9.67
N MET A 82 -11.32 5.98 -10.63
CA MET A 82 -9.93 6.33 -10.35
C MET A 82 -9.85 7.58 -9.47
N GLN A 83 -10.55 8.65 -9.84
CA GLN A 83 -10.52 9.92 -9.12
C GLN A 83 -11.15 9.78 -7.72
N ALA A 84 -12.18 8.95 -7.54
CA ALA A 84 -12.74 8.65 -6.23
C ALA A 84 -11.70 7.99 -5.29
N VAL A 85 -10.97 6.99 -5.79
CA VAL A 85 -9.89 6.34 -5.03
C VAL A 85 -8.75 7.30 -4.74
N ARG A 86 -8.29 8.04 -5.74
CA ARG A 86 -7.25 9.08 -5.59
C ARG A 86 -7.64 10.11 -4.53
N ASN A 87 -8.88 10.62 -4.59
CA ASN A 87 -9.40 11.58 -3.62
C ASN A 87 -9.45 10.99 -2.21
N GLN A 88 -9.82 9.71 -2.06
CA GLN A 88 -9.82 9.05 -0.77
C GLN A 88 -8.40 8.87 -0.22
N LEU A 89 -7.45 8.42 -1.05
CA LEU A 89 -6.03 8.33 -0.67
C LEU A 89 -5.48 9.71 -0.26
N HIS A 90 -5.84 10.76 -0.98
CA HIS A 90 -5.44 12.12 -0.61
C HIS A 90 -5.99 12.52 0.76
N LYS A 91 -7.28 12.27 1.03
CA LYS A 91 -7.90 12.56 2.34
C LYS A 91 -7.24 11.76 3.47
N ASP A 92 -7.05 10.46 3.27
CA ASP A 92 -6.44 9.56 4.26
C ASP A 92 -5.00 10.00 4.56
N THR A 93 -4.18 10.21 3.54
CA THR A 93 -2.77 10.61 3.72
C THR A 93 -2.64 12.03 4.26
N LYS A 94 -3.56 12.93 3.91
CA LYS A 94 -3.66 14.26 4.52
C LYS A 94 -3.91 14.11 6.01
N PHE A 95 -4.87 13.27 6.45
CA PHE A 95 -5.09 12.99 7.87
C PHE A 95 -3.82 12.46 8.56
N LEU A 96 -3.11 11.51 7.95
CA LEU A 96 -1.85 10.98 8.51
C LEU A 96 -0.80 12.08 8.68
N SER A 97 -0.62 12.90 7.66
CA SER A 97 0.31 14.03 7.68
C SER A 97 0.00 15.04 8.79
N HIS A 98 -1.28 15.39 8.98
CA HIS A 98 -1.71 16.31 10.04
C HIS A 98 -1.44 15.76 11.44
N ASN A 99 -1.51 14.44 11.63
CA ASN A 99 -1.20 13.77 12.90
C ASN A 99 0.29 13.43 13.05
N GLY A 100 1.15 13.88 12.12
CA GLY A 100 2.58 13.62 12.17
C GLY A 100 2.93 12.15 11.97
N LEU A 101 2.11 11.38 11.25
CA LEU A 101 2.30 9.95 10.98
C LEU A 101 3.01 9.79 9.63
N ILE A 102 4.03 8.95 9.60
CA ILE A 102 4.87 8.67 8.41
C ILE A 102 5.08 7.18 8.23
N ASP A 103 5.91 6.80 7.24
CA ASP A 103 6.33 5.41 6.99
C ASP A 103 5.18 4.43 6.68
N TYR A 104 3.97 4.93 6.42
CA TYR A 104 2.85 4.13 5.91
C TYR A 104 3.09 3.68 4.46
N SER A 105 2.63 2.49 4.12
CA SER A 105 2.67 1.94 2.77
C SER A 105 1.27 1.77 2.20
N LEU A 106 1.14 1.79 0.87
CA LEU A 106 0.04 1.14 0.19
C LEU A 106 0.40 -0.33 -0.03
N LEU A 107 -0.31 -1.21 0.63
CA LEU A 107 -0.24 -2.64 0.37
C LEU A 107 -1.14 -2.95 -0.84
N VAL A 108 -0.59 -3.57 -1.87
CA VAL A 108 -1.29 -3.96 -3.11
C VAL A 108 -1.15 -5.46 -3.31
N GLY A 109 -2.26 -6.13 -3.60
CA GLY A 109 -2.35 -7.55 -3.87
C GLY A 109 -3.03 -7.77 -5.22
N ILE A 110 -2.40 -8.51 -6.11
CA ILE A 110 -2.92 -8.79 -7.44
C ILE A 110 -3.31 -10.27 -7.53
N HIS A 111 -4.54 -10.49 -7.94
CA HIS A 111 -5.04 -11.75 -8.44
C HIS A 111 -5.08 -11.70 -9.98
N GLU A 112 -4.50 -12.71 -10.61
CA GLU A 112 -4.53 -12.89 -12.07
C GLU A 112 -5.74 -13.75 -12.39
N ILE A 113 -6.61 -13.29 -13.29
CA ILE A 113 -7.85 -13.96 -13.66
C ILE A 113 -7.52 -15.15 -14.56
N ASP A 114 -7.98 -16.34 -14.16
CA ASP A 114 -7.96 -17.51 -15.02
C ASP A 114 -9.11 -17.43 -16.04
N LYS A 115 -8.77 -17.06 -17.27
CA LYS A 115 -9.72 -16.93 -18.38
C LYS A 115 -10.43 -18.25 -18.72
N SER A 116 -9.88 -19.40 -18.33
CA SER A 116 -10.53 -20.70 -18.53
C SER A 116 -11.67 -20.96 -17.54
N ASN A 117 -11.77 -20.18 -16.46
CA ASN A 117 -12.75 -20.38 -15.38
C ASN A 117 -13.39 -19.06 -14.94
N LEU A 118 -13.98 -18.32 -15.89
CA LEU A 118 -14.58 -17.02 -15.63
C LEU A 118 -15.79 -17.08 -14.66
N GLU A 119 -16.48 -18.21 -14.59
CA GLU A 119 -17.64 -18.41 -13.71
C GLU A 119 -17.28 -18.23 -12.22
N LYS A 120 -16.04 -18.55 -11.83
CA LYS A 120 -15.53 -18.35 -10.47
C LYS A 120 -15.56 -16.88 -10.02
N TYR A 121 -15.53 -15.94 -10.97
CA TYR A 121 -15.37 -14.50 -10.73
C TYR A 121 -16.69 -13.74 -10.54
N GLN A 122 -17.81 -14.46 -10.39
CA GLN A 122 -19.10 -13.87 -10.06
C GLN A 122 -19.33 -13.72 -8.55
N LYS A 123 -18.42 -14.25 -7.72
CA LYS A 123 -18.54 -14.21 -6.26
C LYS A 123 -18.42 -12.76 -5.77
N ARG A 124 -19.37 -12.37 -4.92
CA ARG A 124 -19.30 -11.09 -4.20
C ARG A 124 -18.28 -11.19 -3.07
N GLU A 125 -17.55 -10.10 -2.85
CA GLU A 125 -16.62 -9.98 -1.73
C GLU A 125 -17.37 -10.08 -0.40
N ALA A 126 -16.95 -10.99 0.47
CA ALA A 126 -17.58 -11.20 1.77
C ALA A 126 -17.15 -10.15 2.82
N LEU A 127 -15.94 -9.61 2.65
CA LEU A 127 -15.39 -8.55 3.50
C LEU A 127 -15.41 -7.21 2.77
N ARG A 128 -15.40 -6.12 3.55
CA ARG A 128 -15.25 -4.76 3.01
C ARG A 128 -13.81 -4.54 2.54
N VAL A 129 -13.45 -5.15 1.41
CA VAL A 129 -12.18 -4.96 0.71
C VAL A 129 -12.38 -3.98 -0.44
N ILE A 130 -11.37 -3.16 -0.71
CA ILE A 130 -11.36 -2.30 -1.90
C ILE A 130 -10.68 -3.11 -3.00
N SER A 131 -11.43 -3.40 -4.06
CA SER A 131 -10.94 -4.12 -5.23
C SER A 131 -11.20 -3.33 -6.50
N VAL A 132 -10.23 -3.30 -7.41
CA VAL A 132 -10.40 -2.82 -8.78
C VAL A 132 -10.21 -3.99 -9.74
N ARG A 133 -11.11 -4.13 -10.72
CA ARG A 133 -11.01 -5.12 -11.78
C ARG A 133 -10.59 -4.42 -13.06
N SER A 134 -9.47 -4.85 -13.64
CA SER A 134 -9.02 -4.42 -14.96
C SER A 134 -9.39 -5.50 -15.97
N GLY A 135 -10.52 -5.29 -16.65
CA GLY A 135 -11.09 -6.23 -17.62
C GLY A 135 -11.19 -7.67 -17.11
N ASP A 136 -10.75 -8.60 -17.94
CA ASP A 136 -10.66 -10.04 -17.63
C ASP A 136 -9.21 -10.48 -17.39
N GLU A 137 -8.34 -9.56 -16.94
CA GLU A 137 -6.94 -9.84 -16.70
C GLU A 137 -6.62 -9.93 -15.21
N THR A 138 -6.96 -8.90 -14.44
CA THR A 138 -6.56 -8.83 -13.02
C THR A 138 -7.63 -8.24 -12.11
N ILE A 139 -7.62 -8.73 -10.87
CA ILE A 139 -8.33 -8.13 -9.73
C ILE A 139 -7.27 -7.68 -8.74
N SER A 140 -7.26 -6.39 -8.43
CA SER A 140 -6.28 -5.80 -7.51
C SER A 140 -6.96 -5.33 -6.24
N TYR A 141 -6.43 -5.76 -5.10
CA TYR A 141 -6.83 -5.34 -3.76
C TYR A 141 -5.78 -4.39 -3.20
N PHE A 142 -6.21 -3.33 -2.52
CA PHE A 142 -5.24 -2.40 -1.93
C PHE A 142 -5.74 -1.69 -0.68
N GLY A 143 -4.79 -1.25 0.15
CA GLY A 143 -5.08 -0.51 1.36
C GLY A 143 -3.84 0.07 2.03
N LEU A 144 -4.02 1.15 2.79
CA LEU A 144 -2.94 1.74 3.59
C LEU A 144 -2.65 0.87 4.81
N VAL A 145 -1.36 0.60 5.07
CA VAL A 145 -0.84 -0.16 6.23
C VAL A 145 0.25 0.62 6.96
N ASP A 146 0.66 0.15 8.13
CA ASP A 146 1.71 0.75 8.99
C ASP A 146 1.48 2.24 9.34
N VAL A 147 0.20 2.62 9.51
CA VAL A 147 -0.23 4.01 9.70
C VAL A 147 0.00 4.56 11.11
N LEU A 148 0.53 3.77 12.04
CA LEU A 148 0.70 4.14 13.45
C LEU A 148 2.13 4.54 13.81
N THR A 149 2.96 4.90 12.83
CA THR A 149 4.36 5.31 13.09
C THR A 149 4.45 6.82 13.27
N PRO A 150 4.56 7.34 14.51
CA PRO A 150 4.70 8.77 14.75
C PRO A 150 6.08 9.29 14.33
N TYR A 151 6.10 10.52 13.82
CA TYR A 151 7.33 11.25 13.52
C TYR A 151 7.99 11.80 14.81
N GLY A 152 8.54 10.88 15.60
CA GLY A 152 9.22 11.14 16.87
C GLY A 152 10.70 11.53 16.73
N SER A 153 11.36 11.73 17.87
CA SER A 153 12.75 12.24 17.95
C SER A 153 13.78 11.39 17.20
N LYS A 154 13.64 10.06 17.18
CA LYS A 154 14.53 9.16 16.40
C LYS A 154 14.42 9.40 14.89
N LYS A 155 13.19 9.54 14.39
CA LYS A 155 12.92 9.82 12.97
C LYS A 155 13.33 11.24 12.58
N ARG A 156 13.18 12.20 13.49
CA ARG A 156 13.71 13.56 13.32
C ARG A 156 15.24 13.56 13.19
N ALA A 157 15.93 12.78 14.03
CA ALA A 157 17.38 12.65 13.96
C ALA A 157 17.83 11.99 12.65
N GLU A 158 17.14 10.92 12.21
CA GLU A 158 17.38 10.31 10.89
C GLU A 158 17.20 11.31 9.75
N THR A 159 16.12 12.10 9.74
CA THR A 159 15.88 13.10 8.70
C THR A 159 16.94 14.21 8.70
N ILE A 160 17.41 14.66 9.86
CA ILE A 160 18.48 15.68 9.94
C ILE A 160 19.81 15.09 9.46
N PHE A 161 20.16 13.89 9.91
CA PHE A 161 21.42 13.23 9.55
C PHE A 161 21.47 12.88 8.06
N MET A 162 20.42 12.25 7.53
CA MET A 162 20.34 11.96 6.09
C MET A 162 20.21 13.23 5.27
N GLY A 163 19.46 14.24 5.74
CA GLY A 163 19.31 15.52 5.04
C GLY A 163 20.63 16.28 4.88
N ASN A 164 21.51 16.24 5.89
CA ASN A 164 22.78 16.96 5.87
C ASN A 164 23.91 16.23 5.12
N ILE A 165 23.85 14.91 4.97
CA ILE A 165 24.90 14.10 4.31
C ILE A 165 24.51 13.67 2.89
N VAL A 166 23.21 13.50 2.64
CA VAL A 166 22.68 12.83 1.45
C VAL A 166 21.64 13.73 0.76
N CYS A 167 22.09 14.91 0.33
CA CYS A 167 21.23 15.98 -0.20
C CYS A 167 20.42 15.61 -1.47
N CYS A 168 20.59 14.40 -2.04
CA CYS A 168 20.01 14.03 -3.34
C CYS A 168 19.37 12.63 -3.40
N ARG A 169 19.09 11.94 -2.28
CA ARG A 169 18.43 10.61 -2.33
C ARG A 169 16.98 10.68 -1.89
N ASP A 170 16.11 10.07 -2.69
CA ASP A 170 14.69 9.88 -2.41
C ASP A 170 14.48 8.79 -1.35
N ILE A 171 14.67 9.21 -0.10
CA ILE A 171 14.59 8.40 1.12
C ILE A 171 13.18 8.38 1.71
N SER A 172 12.79 7.28 2.36
CA SER A 172 11.47 7.16 3.00
C SER A 172 11.28 8.14 4.16
N CYS A 173 12.27 8.35 5.04
CA CYS A 173 12.14 9.14 6.28
C CYS A 173 12.17 10.66 6.01
N GLN A 174 11.00 11.21 5.69
CA GLN A 174 10.80 12.63 5.43
C GLN A 174 9.78 13.23 6.41
N ARG A 175 9.77 14.57 6.51
CA ARG A 175 8.73 15.28 7.28
C ARG A 175 7.33 14.89 6.74
N PRO A 176 6.31 14.79 7.60
CA PRO A 176 5.00 14.28 7.20
C PRO A 176 4.38 14.94 5.95
N PRO A 177 4.41 16.27 5.76
CA PRO A 177 3.89 16.90 4.55
C PRO A 177 4.67 16.54 3.28
N VAL A 178 5.99 16.39 3.39
CA VAL A 178 6.86 16.03 2.27
C VAL A 178 6.65 14.56 1.89
N TYR A 179 6.59 13.67 2.90
CA TYR A 179 6.25 12.27 2.72
C TYR A 179 4.90 12.11 2.00
N GLN A 180 3.87 12.83 2.46
CA GLN A 180 2.54 12.76 1.89
C GLN A 180 2.51 13.23 0.44
N LYS A 181 3.17 14.35 0.12
CA LYS A 181 3.27 14.86 -1.25
C LYS A 181 3.95 13.83 -2.17
N ARG A 182 5.10 13.29 -1.75
CA ARG A 182 5.86 12.28 -2.49
C ARG A 182 5.02 11.02 -2.73
N PHE A 183 4.36 10.51 -1.70
CA PHE A 183 3.49 9.34 -1.80
C PHE A 183 2.34 9.54 -2.80
N MET A 184 1.67 10.70 -2.76
CA MET A 184 0.60 11.01 -3.70
C MET A 184 1.11 11.18 -5.14
N GLN A 185 2.28 11.79 -5.32
CA GLN A 185 2.92 11.90 -6.63
C GLN A 185 3.21 10.52 -7.22
N PHE A 186 3.79 9.60 -6.44
CA PHE A 186 3.97 8.21 -6.88
C PHE A 186 2.64 7.53 -7.24
N CYS A 187 1.58 7.78 -6.46
CA CYS A 187 0.26 7.24 -6.79
C CYS A 187 -0.24 7.72 -8.16
N ASP A 188 -0.07 9.01 -8.45
CA ASP A 188 -0.52 9.62 -9.69
C ASP A 188 0.35 9.21 -10.90
N GLU A 189 1.66 9.10 -10.71
CA GLU A 189 2.62 8.88 -11.79
C GLU A 189 2.82 7.40 -12.11
N GLU A 190 2.85 6.51 -11.12
CA GLU A 190 3.31 5.13 -11.27
C GLU A 190 2.27 4.07 -10.89
N LEU A 191 1.24 4.44 -10.12
CA LEU A 191 0.28 3.48 -9.58
C LEU A 191 -1.06 3.51 -10.31
N LEU A 192 -1.71 4.66 -10.43
CA LEU A 192 -3.08 4.77 -10.94
C LEU A 192 -3.09 4.99 -12.45
N ALA A 193 -4.01 4.34 -13.15
CA ALA A 193 -4.28 4.54 -14.57
C ALA A 193 -5.77 4.39 -14.87
N CYS A 194 -6.26 5.06 -15.91
CA CYS A 194 -7.59 4.85 -16.45
C CYS A 194 -7.48 4.11 -17.79
N ASP A 195 -8.38 3.15 -18.03
CA ASP A 195 -8.47 2.45 -19.33
C ASP A 195 -9.41 3.16 -20.33
N GLU A 196 -10.13 4.18 -19.88
CA GLU A 196 -10.96 5.04 -20.73
C GLU A 196 -10.06 5.75 -21.75
N LYS A 197 -10.31 5.53 -23.04
CA LYS A 197 -9.64 6.25 -24.11
C LYS A 197 -10.13 7.69 -24.07
N ASP A 198 -9.21 8.65 -24.03
CA ASP A 198 -9.57 10.06 -24.22
C ASP A 198 -10.22 10.21 -25.60
N GLU A 199 -11.54 10.43 -25.64
CA GLU A 199 -12.33 10.65 -26.86
C GLU A 199 -12.01 11.97 -27.59
N TYR A 200 -10.88 12.63 -27.26
CA TYR A 200 -10.50 13.95 -27.76
C TYR A 200 -9.21 13.99 -28.60
N GLU A 201 -8.66 12.84 -29.00
CA GLU A 201 -7.57 12.77 -29.99
C GLU A 201 -8.02 12.07 -31.29
N ALA A 202 -9.06 12.61 -31.94
CA ALA A 202 -9.46 12.26 -33.30
C ALA A 202 -9.69 13.52 -34.14
#